data_AF-A0A353HU34-F1
#
_entry.id   AF-A0A353HU34-F1
#
_cell.length_a   1.000
_cell.length_b   1.000
_cell.length_c   1.000
_cell.angle_alpha   90.00
_cell.angle_beta   90.00
_cell.angle_gamma   90.00
#
_symmetry.space_group_name_H-M   'P 1'
#
loop_
_entity.id
_entity.type
_entity.pdbx_description
1 polymer ?
#
loop_
_entity_poly.entity_id
_entity_poly.type
_entity_poly.pdbx_seq_one_letter_code
_entity_poly.pdbx_strand_id
1 'polypeptide(L)'
;LAGMPRRYADYATQFTDFNMIDSVGAFGFGLSQVYFLFAVVLPTIRGGAKAEAKPWEGAEGLEWTVPSPAPFHTFENPPLVK
;
A
#
# COMPACT_ATOMS: atom_id res chain seq x y z
N LEU A 1 24.58 14.25 6.65
CA LEU A 1 24.33 14.88 5.34
C LEU A 1 25.67 15.17 4.66
N ALA A 2 26.42 14.14 4.29
CA ALA A 2 27.85 14.22 3.96
C ALA A 2 28.19 14.93 2.62
N GLY A 3 27.28 15.75 2.08
CA GLY A 3 27.58 16.70 0.99
C GLY A 3 27.40 16.18 -0.43
N MET A 4 26.79 14.99 -0.64
CA MET A 4 26.50 14.48 -1.98
C MET A 4 25.26 15.21 -2.58
N PRO A 5 25.41 16.02 -3.63
CA PRO A 5 24.27 16.68 -4.26
C PRO A 5 23.50 15.70 -5.17
N ARG A 6 22.25 16.03 -5.51
CA ARG A 6 21.36 15.14 -6.29
C ARG A 6 21.69 15.14 -7.79
N ARG A 7 21.27 14.06 -8.49
CA ARG A 7 21.33 13.91 -9.96
C ARG A 7 22.75 13.77 -10.54
N TYR A 8 23.62 13.01 -9.87
CA TYR A 8 24.92 12.63 -10.39
C TYR A 8 24.91 11.16 -10.82
N ALA A 9 25.62 10.86 -11.90
CA ALA A 9 25.76 9.50 -12.42
C ALA A 9 26.82 8.68 -11.65
N ASP A 10 27.81 9.37 -11.08
CA ASP A 10 28.90 8.82 -10.29
C ASP A 10 29.06 9.56 -8.95
N TYR A 11 29.86 8.99 -8.04
CA TYR A 11 30.09 9.55 -6.71
C TYR A 11 31.52 9.28 -6.23
N ALA A 12 32.01 10.14 -5.33
CA ALA A 12 33.31 9.97 -4.70
C ALA A 12 33.33 8.73 -3.80
N THR A 13 34.47 8.03 -3.75
CA THR A 13 34.64 6.74 -3.03
C THR A 13 34.24 6.79 -1.56
N GLN A 14 34.32 7.95 -0.91
CA GLN A 14 33.88 8.18 0.47
C GLN A 14 32.37 7.92 0.72
N PHE A 15 31.55 7.84 -0.33
CA PHE A 15 30.11 7.55 -0.22
C PHE A 15 29.73 6.13 -0.61
N THR A 16 30.71 5.25 -0.85
CA THR A 16 30.46 3.91 -1.38
C THR A 16 29.59 3.07 -0.46
N ASP A 17 29.86 3.06 0.84
CA ASP A 17 29.11 2.24 1.80
C ASP A 17 27.64 2.65 1.87
N PHE A 18 27.36 3.96 1.86
CA PHE A 18 26.00 4.48 1.87
C PHE A 18 25.24 4.12 0.59
N ASN A 19 25.85 4.34 -0.59
CA ASN A 19 25.23 3.97 -1.86
C ASN A 19 25.03 2.45 -2.00
N MET A 20 25.90 1.64 -1.40
CA MET A 20 25.75 0.19 -1.37
C MET A 20 24.55 -0.23 -0.51
N ILE A 21 24.39 0.34 0.69
CA ILE A 21 23.22 0.11 1.54
C ILE A 21 21.94 0.54 0.81
N ASP A 22 21.94 1.72 0.20
CA ASP A 22 20.81 2.23 -0.57
C ASP A 22 20.45 1.31 -1.74
N SER A 23 21.45 0.77 -2.44
CA SER A 23 21.26 -0.18 -3.54
C SER A 23 20.63 -1.49 -3.05
N VAL A 24 21.12 -2.05 -1.94
CA VAL A 24 20.55 -3.26 -1.32
C VAL A 24 19.09 -3.00 -0.90
N GLY A 25 18.82 -1.84 -0.28
CA GLY A 25 17.47 -1.42 0.06
C GLY A 25 16.55 -1.28 -1.17
N ALA A 26 17.05 -0.71 -2.26
CA ALA A 26 16.31 -0.56 -3.51
C ALA A 26 15.96 -1.91 -4.15
N PHE A 27 16.88 -2.87 -4.15
CA PHE A 27 16.58 -4.24 -4.59
C PHE A 27 15.56 -4.92 -3.67
N GLY A 28 15.68 -4.73 -2.34
CA GLY A 28 14.69 -5.22 -1.37
C GLY A 28 13.29 -4.63 -1.62
N PHE A 29 13.20 -3.34 -1.91
CA PHE A 29 11.96 -2.68 -2.31
C PHE A 29 11.42 -3.23 -3.63
N GLY A 30 12.28 -3.49 -4.62
CA GLY A 30 11.86 -4.14 -5.87
C GLY A 30 11.25 -5.53 -5.62
N LEU A 31 11.87 -6.34 -4.76
CA LEU A 31 11.35 -7.66 -4.38
C LEU A 31 10.03 -7.58 -3.59
N SER A 32 9.82 -6.54 -2.77
CA SER A 32 8.55 -6.36 -2.07
C SER A 32 7.38 -6.09 -3.03
N GLN A 33 7.63 -5.44 -4.17
CA GLN A 33 6.62 -5.28 -5.23
C GLN A 33 6.24 -6.63 -5.85
N VAL A 34 7.21 -7.52 -6.07
CA VAL A 34 6.96 -8.88 -6.56
C VAL A 34 6.12 -9.65 -5.54
N TYR A 35 6.48 -9.59 -4.26
CA TYR A 35 5.68 -10.19 -3.19
C TYR A 35 4.26 -9.63 -3.18
N PHE A 36 4.08 -8.31 -3.25
CA PHE A 36 2.77 -7.68 -3.28
C PHE A 36 1.90 -8.18 -4.45
N LEU A 37 2.48 -8.31 -5.65
CA LEU A 37 1.76 -8.83 -6.81
C LEU A 37 1.28 -10.28 -6.60
N PHE A 38 2.14 -11.17 -6.11
CA PHE A 38 1.81 -12.59 -5.99
C PHE A 38 1.03 -12.95 -4.73
N ALA A 39 1.29 -12.28 -3.60
CA ALA A 39 0.68 -12.59 -2.32
C ALA A 39 -0.61 -11.79 -2.05
N VAL A 40 -0.76 -10.61 -2.66
CA VAL A 40 -1.94 -9.75 -2.46
C VAL A 40 -2.76 -9.67 -3.74
N VAL A 41 -2.21 -9.12 -4.83
CA VAL A 41 -2.99 -8.80 -6.04
C VAL A 41 -3.57 -10.06 -6.70
N LEU A 42 -2.74 -11.08 -6.92
CA LEU A 42 -3.14 -12.28 -7.64
C LEU A 42 -4.25 -13.08 -6.91
N PRO A 43 -4.18 -13.33 -5.59
CA PRO A 43 -5.28 -13.94 -4.84
C PRO A 43 -6.55 -13.08 -4.84
N THR A 44 -6.44 -11.75 -4.71
CA THR A 44 -7.60 -10.86 -4.69
C THR A 44 -8.36 -10.88 -6.02
N ILE A 45 -7.67 -10.88 -7.16
CA ILE A 45 -8.32 -10.94 -8.48
C ILE A 45 -8.92 -12.31 -8.77
N ARG A 46 -8.34 -13.38 -8.22
CA ARG A 46 -8.84 -14.76 -8.42
C ARG A 46 -10.11 -15.10 -7.63
N GLY A 47 -10.63 -14.16 -6.81
CA GLY A 47 -11.94 -14.31 -6.15
C GLY A 47 -11.89 -15.15 -4.87
N GLY A 48 -11.14 -14.68 -3.88
CA GLY A 48 -11.10 -15.25 -2.53
C GLY A 48 -12.38 -15.01 -1.70
N ALA A 49 -12.26 -15.19 -0.38
CA ALA A 49 -13.35 -14.90 0.56
C ALA A 49 -13.82 -13.46 0.42
N LYS A 50 -15.15 -13.26 0.41
CA LYS A 50 -15.73 -11.92 0.39
C LYS A 50 -15.42 -11.23 1.70
N ALA A 51 -14.98 -9.98 1.63
CA ALA A 51 -14.78 -9.17 2.82
C ALA A 51 -16.12 -8.91 3.53
N GLU A 52 -16.11 -8.91 4.85
CA GLU A 52 -17.25 -8.44 5.65
C GLU A 52 -17.53 -6.95 5.39
N ALA A 53 -18.71 -6.47 5.76
CA ALA A 53 -19.07 -5.04 5.62
C ALA A 53 -18.12 -4.11 6.39
N LYS A 54 -17.63 -4.57 7.56
CA LYS A 54 -16.65 -3.87 8.39
C LYS A 54 -15.47 -4.81 8.70
N PRO A 55 -14.50 -4.93 7.78
CA PRO A 55 -13.40 -5.88 7.92
C PRO A 55 -12.30 -5.41 8.88
N TRP A 56 -12.29 -4.12 9.24
CA TRP A 56 -11.28 -3.54 10.13
C TRP A 56 -11.84 -3.31 11.53
N GLU A 57 -11.04 -3.66 12.54
CA GLU A 57 -11.33 -3.32 13.93
C GLU A 57 -11.25 -1.80 14.13
N GLY A 58 -12.23 -1.22 14.84
CA GLY A 58 -12.28 0.23 15.06
C GLY A 58 -12.66 1.07 13.85
N ALA A 59 -13.13 0.46 12.74
CA ALA A 59 -13.60 1.24 11.59
C ALA A 59 -14.84 2.09 11.96
N GLU A 60 -14.72 3.39 11.86
CA GLU A 60 -15.77 4.37 12.16
C GLU A 60 -16.08 5.18 10.91
N GLY A 61 -17.31 5.66 10.80
CA GLY A 61 -17.81 6.34 9.59
C GLY A 61 -19.00 5.61 8.97
N LEU A 62 -19.71 6.31 8.08
CA LEU A 62 -20.91 5.80 7.44
C LEU A 62 -20.60 4.74 6.37
N GLU A 63 -19.40 4.77 5.79
CA GLU A 63 -18.94 3.81 4.79
C GLU A 63 -18.92 2.37 5.31
N TRP A 64 -18.75 2.18 6.63
CA TRP A 64 -18.75 0.87 7.29
C TRP A 64 -20.15 0.37 7.69
N THR A 65 -21.19 1.15 7.38
CA THR A 65 -22.60 0.73 7.57
C THR A 65 -23.21 0.12 6.31
N VAL A 66 -22.47 0.18 5.19
CA VAL A 66 -22.89 -0.30 3.87
C VAL A 66 -22.40 -1.75 3.67
N PRO A 67 -23.16 -2.63 3.00
CA PRO A 67 -22.71 -4.00 2.74
C PRO A 67 -21.51 -4.05 1.78
N SER A 68 -20.76 -5.15 1.84
CA SER A 68 -19.64 -5.45 0.93
C SER A 68 -19.99 -6.67 0.05
N PRO A 69 -20.03 -6.54 -1.29
CA PRO A 69 -19.76 -5.35 -2.11
C PRO A 69 -20.81 -4.24 -1.95
N ALA A 70 -20.39 -3.00 -2.19
CA ALA A 70 -21.28 -1.84 -2.08
C ALA A 70 -22.44 -1.92 -3.11
N PRO A 71 -23.67 -1.56 -2.71
CA PRO A 71 -24.82 -1.49 -3.60
C PRO A 71 -24.70 -0.27 -4.54
N PHE A 72 -25.47 -0.28 -5.63
CA PHE A 72 -25.47 0.82 -6.60
C PHE A 72 -25.92 2.16 -5.98
N HIS A 73 -26.96 2.13 -5.15
CA HIS A 73 -27.37 3.27 -4.32
C HIS A 73 -26.86 3.05 -2.89
N THR A 74 -25.94 3.91 -2.44
CA THR A 74 -25.23 3.75 -1.17
C THR A 74 -26.16 3.81 0.05
N PHE A 75 -27.13 4.73 0.05
CA PHE A 75 -28.13 4.88 1.10
C PHE A 75 -29.51 5.17 0.49
N GLU A 76 -30.48 4.29 0.77
CA GLU A 76 -31.90 4.51 0.43
C GLU A 76 -32.52 5.62 1.30
N ASN A 77 -32.16 5.63 2.59
CA ASN A 77 -32.59 6.63 3.56
C ASN A 77 -31.38 7.46 4.02
N PRO A 78 -31.51 8.79 4.14
CA PRO A 78 -30.41 9.64 4.61
C PRO A 78 -29.92 9.20 5.99
N PRO A 79 -28.63 8.90 6.15
CA PRO A 79 -28.08 8.53 7.45
C PRO A 79 -28.03 9.75 8.37
N LEU A 80 -28.28 9.52 9.65
CA LEU A 80 -28.16 10.55 10.68
C LEU A 80 -26.70 10.63 11.15
N VAL A 81 -26.06 11.76 10.88
CA VAL A 81 -24.74 12.09 11.45
C VAL A 81 -24.97 12.81 12.77
N LYS A 82 -24.35 12.33 13.85
CA LYS A 82 -24.37 12.99 15.17
C LYS A 82 -23.04 13.67 15.43
#